data_AF-A0A7V4QT96-F1
#
_entry.id   AF-A0A7V4QT96-F1
#
_cell.length_a   1.000
_cell.length_b   1.000
_cell.length_c   1.000
_cell.angle_alpha   90.00
_cell.angle_beta   90.00
_cell.angle_gamma   90.00
#
_symmetry.space_group_name_H-M   'P 1'
#
loop_
_entity.id
_entity.type
_entity.pdbx_description
1 polymer ?
#
loop_
_entity_poly.entity_id
_entity_poly.type
_entity_poly.pdbx_seq_one_letter_code
_entity_poly.pdbx_strand_id
1 'polypeptide(L)'
;MRKIISILIFLNLYIFLNSETLALKGYLIDNLCRDFMIKKFGIKGNLKFVKNNKKECCLLPQCIKSGFSFYTINGEIFDIAEESKDLIIEYLKIKENNTKVIIEGEIINKKLKVIKILKCKKGE
;
A
#
# COMPACT_ATOMS: atom_id res chain seq x y z
N MET A 1 -41.77 -47.82 13.80
CA MET A 1 -41.35 -47.10 12.57
C MET A 1 -40.89 -45.71 12.97
N ARG A 2 -39.57 -45.49 12.92
CA ARG A 2 -38.89 -44.23 13.30
C ARG A 2 -39.12 -43.17 12.22
N LYS A 3 -39.57 -41.97 12.58
CA LYS A 3 -39.45 -40.77 11.74
C LYS A 3 -38.49 -39.82 12.44
N ILE A 4 -37.26 -39.80 11.93
CA ILE A 4 -36.15 -38.99 12.44
C ILE A 4 -36.37 -37.54 11.98
N ILE A 5 -36.30 -36.64 12.94
CA ILE A 5 -36.41 -35.19 12.79
C ILE A 5 -35.17 -34.69 12.03
N SER A 6 -35.39 -34.03 10.88
CA SER A 6 -34.32 -33.48 10.05
C SER A 6 -34.15 -31.99 10.36
N ILE A 7 -33.20 -31.66 11.23
CA ILE A 7 -32.78 -30.28 11.52
C ILE A 7 -31.56 -29.99 10.64
N LEU A 8 -31.75 -29.18 9.59
CA LEU A 8 -30.68 -28.64 8.76
C LEU A 8 -30.04 -27.45 9.50
N ILE A 9 -28.90 -27.71 10.14
CA ILE A 9 -28.03 -26.66 10.70
C ILE A 9 -27.22 -26.07 9.55
N PHE A 10 -27.59 -24.88 9.07
CA PHE A 10 -26.74 -24.07 8.22
C PHE A 10 -25.59 -23.50 9.06
N LEU A 11 -24.48 -24.25 9.09
CA LEU A 11 -23.23 -23.80 9.68
C LEU A 11 -22.59 -22.77 8.73
N ASN A 12 -22.84 -21.48 8.97
CA ASN A 12 -22.10 -20.40 8.32
C ASN A 12 -20.66 -20.41 8.87
N LEU A 13 -19.77 -21.08 8.14
CA LEU A 13 -18.35 -21.14 8.41
C LEU A 13 -17.73 -19.79 8.03
N TYR A 14 -17.65 -18.86 8.99
CA TYR A 14 -16.80 -17.67 8.83
C TYR A 14 -15.34 -18.11 8.93
N ILE A 15 -14.69 -18.24 7.77
CA ILE A 15 -13.24 -18.38 7.70
C ILE A 15 -12.67 -16.99 8.01
N PHE A 16 -12.23 -16.80 9.25
CA PHE A 16 -11.39 -15.65 9.60
C PHE A 16 -10.03 -15.90 8.94
N LEU A 17 -9.77 -15.22 7.83
CA LEU A 17 -8.45 -15.23 7.19
C LEU A 17 -7.52 -14.48 8.15
N ASN A 18 -6.62 -15.20 8.84
CA ASN A 18 -5.50 -14.59 9.55
C ASN A 18 -4.61 -13.90 8.50
N SER A 19 -4.93 -12.65 8.23
CA SER A 19 -4.16 -11.79 7.35
C SER A 19 -2.84 -11.47 8.06
N GLU A 20 -1.76 -12.11 7.60
CA GLU A 20 -0.42 -11.86 8.13
C GLU A 20 -0.01 -10.44 7.74
N THR A 21 0.13 -9.57 8.73
CA THR A 21 0.60 -8.20 8.52
C THR A 21 2.08 -8.23 8.18
N LEU A 22 2.46 -7.58 7.08
CA LEU A 22 3.84 -7.50 6.59
C LEU A 22 4.42 -6.12 6.87
N ALA A 23 5.73 -6.05 7.14
CA ALA A 23 6.48 -4.81 7.26
C ALA A 23 7.41 -4.63 6.04
N LEU A 24 7.13 -3.64 5.20
CA LEU A 24 7.85 -3.41 3.94
C LEU A 24 8.57 -2.05 3.96
N LYS A 25 9.88 -2.04 3.69
CA LYS A 25 10.69 -0.81 3.54
C LYS A 25 10.76 -0.40 2.07
N GLY A 26 10.52 0.89 1.80
CA GLY A 26 10.43 1.37 0.43
C GLY A 26 10.08 2.85 0.33
N TYR A 27 9.45 3.20 -0.79
CA TYR A 27 9.14 4.57 -1.16
C TYR A 27 7.70 4.72 -1.63
N LEU A 28 7.00 5.73 -1.11
CA LEU A 28 5.72 6.18 -1.62
C LEU A 28 5.90 6.99 -2.91
N ILE A 29 5.01 6.75 -3.87
CA ILE A 29 4.95 7.46 -5.14
C ILE A 29 3.48 7.63 -5.55
N ASP A 30 3.12 8.74 -6.20
CA ASP A 30 1.80 8.87 -6.79
C ASP A 30 1.69 8.07 -8.09
N ASN A 31 0.46 7.71 -8.45
CA ASN A 31 0.18 6.83 -9.57
C ASN A 31 0.55 7.47 -10.93
N LEU A 32 0.48 8.80 -11.07
CA LEU A 32 0.93 9.48 -12.30
C LEU A 32 2.44 9.32 -12.49
N CYS A 33 3.24 9.55 -11.44
CA CYS A 33 4.68 9.36 -11.50
C CYS A 33 5.06 7.88 -11.69
N ARG A 34 4.34 6.94 -11.06
CA ARG A 34 4.51 5.50 -11.32
C ARG A 34 4.29 5.18 -12.80
N ASP A 35 3.17 5.60 -13.37
CA ASP A 35 2.80 5.24 -14.75
C ASP A 35 3.81 5.84 -15.74
N PHE A 36 4.24 7.07 -15.51
CA PHE A 36 5.32 7.70 -16.25
C PHE A 36 6.63 6.89 -16.16
N MET A 37 7.01 6.44 -14.96
CA MET A 37 8.21 5.63 -14.78
C MET A 37 8.11 4.27 -15.47
N ILE A 38 6.98 3.57 -15.34
CA ILE A 38 6.78 2.27 -15.99
C ILE A 38 6.89 2.42 -17.50
N LYS A 39 6.28 3.47 -18.07
CA LYS A 39 6.37 3.77 -19.50
C LYS A 39 7.80 4.07 -19.96
N LYS A 40 8.60 4.75 -19.12
CA LYS A 40 9.95 5.21 -19.48
C LYS A 40 11.06 4.19 -19.17
N PHE A 41 10.92 3.40 -18.11
CA PHE A 41 11.96 2.55 -17.54
C PHE A 41 11.53 1.09 -17.33
N GLY A 42 10.26 0.75 -17.57
CA GLY A 42 9.70 -0.59 -17.37
C GLY A 42 9.19 -0.86 -15.95
N ILE A 43 8.65 -2.06 -15.74
CA ILE A 43 8.00 -2.48 -14.47
C ILE A 43 8.97 -2.51 -13.28
N LYS A 44 10.26 -2.81 -13.53
CA LYS A 44 11.32 -2.73 -12.51
C LYS A 44 11.68 -1.28 -12.13
N GLY A 45 10.96 -0.29 -12.67
CA GLY A 45 11.07 1.12 -12.32
C GLY A 45 12.48 1.69 -12.42
N ASN A 46 12.65 2.87 -11.83
CA ASN A 46 13.96 3.45 -11.61
C ASN A 46 14.06 3.88 -10.16
N LEU A 47 14.66 3.03 -9.31
CA LEU A 47 14.81 3.30 -7.88
C LEU A 47 15.51 4.66 -7.63
N LYS A 48 16.41 5.11 -8.54
CA LYS A 48 17.03 6.44 -8.43
C LYS A 48 16.01 7.57 -8.59
N PHE A 49 15.00 7.41 -9.46
CA PHE A 49 13.92 8.38 -9.62
C PHE A 49 13.09 8.46 -8.34
N VAL A 50 12.63 7.31 -7.83
CA VAL A 50 11.75 7.27 -6.64
C VAL A 50 12.46 7.79 -5.40
N LYS A 51 13.76 7.48 -5.24
CA LYS A 51 14.61 8.01 -4.16
C LYS A 51 14.67 9.53 -4.11
N ASN A 52 14.58 10.17 -5.27
CA ASN A 52 14.66 11.63 -5.41
C ASN A 52 13.27 12.27 -5.52
N ASN A 53 12.20 11.48 -5.48
CA ASN A 53 10.85 12.02 -5.60
C ASN A 53 10.48 12.77 -4.32
N LYS A 54 10.12 14.04 -4.49
CA LYS A 54 9.74 14.94 -3.41
C LYS A 54 8.33 14.63 -2.94
N LYS A 55 8.08 14.64 -1.64
CA LYS A 55 6.73 14.40 -1.09
C LYS A 55 5.72 15.44 -1.55
N GLU A 56 6.18 16.66 -1.84
CA GLU A 56 5.33 17.76 -2.29
C GLU A 56 4.66 17.43 -3.63
N CYS A 57 5.33 16.64 -4.49
CA CYS A 57 4.75 16.15 -5.73
C CYS A 57 3.56 15.23 -5.46
N CYS A 58 3.66 14.34 -4.47
CA CYS A 58 2.59 13.44 -4.07
C CYS A 58 1.37 14.16 -3.46
N LEU A 59 1.53 15.40 -2.98
CA LEU A 59 0.48 16.19 -2.35
C LEU A 59 -0.27 17.13 -3.30
N LEU A 60 0.09 17.17 -4.59
CA LEU A 60 -0.65 17.94 -5.58
C LEU A 60 -2.06 17.33 -5.80
N PRO A 61 -3.11 18.14 -6.05
CA PRO A 61 -4.48 17.62 -6.18
C PRO A 61 -4.64 16.48 -7.18
N GLN A 62 -3.98 16.58 -8.33
CA GLN A 62 -4.00 15.55 -9.36
C GLN A 62 -3.27 14.26 -8.94
N CYS A 63 -2.20 14.37 -8.15
CA CYS A 63 -1.44 13.23 -7.64
C CYS A 63 -2.23 12.50 -6.56
N ILE A 64 -2.86 13.24 -5.63
CA ILE A 64 -3.80 12.68 -4.66
C ILE A 64 -4.96 11.98 -5.37
N LYS A 65 -5.57 12.62 -6.37
CA LYS A 65 -6.66 12.02 -7.14
C LYS A 65 -6.24 10.73 -7.84
N SER A 66 -5.01 10.67 -8.34
CA SER A 66 -4.48 9.47 -9.00
C SER A 66 -4.29 8.29 -8.05
N GLY A 67 -4.16 8.54 -6.74
CA GLY A 67 -3.84 7.53 -5.75
C GLY A 67 -2.33 7.32 -5.60
N PHE A 68 -1.97 6.33 -4.79
CA PHE A 68 -0.59 6.05 -4.43
C PHE A 68 -0.19 4.62 -4.77
N SER A 69 1.13 4.46 -4.91
CA SER A 69 1.79 3.18 -5.03
C SER A 69 2.98 3.14 -4.09
N PHE A 70 3.41 1.94 -3.75
CA PHE A 70 4.56 1.69 -2.90
C PHE A 70 5.60 0.89 -3.65
N TYR A 71 6.81 1.44 -3.70
CA TYR A 71 7.96 0.84 -4.35
C TYR A 71 8.90 0.26 -3.30
N THR A 72 9.04 -1.07 -3.23
CA THR A 72 9.92 -1.71 -2.24
C THR A 72 11.38 -1.51 -2.58
N ILE A 73 12.27 -1.62 -1.59
CA ILE A 73 13.72 -1.56 -1.83
C ILE A 73 14.21 -2.68 -2.77
N ASN A 74 13.47 -3.78 -2.84
CA ASN A 74 13.75 -4.95 -3.71
C ASN A 74 13.25 -4.76 -5.14
N GLY A 75 12.55 -3.66 -5.45
CA GLY A 75 12.11 -3.34 -6.80
C GLY A 75 10.69 -3.80 -7.15
N GLU A 76 9.90 -4.18 -6.15
CA GLU A 76 8.49 -4.53 -6.33
C GLU A 76 7.62 -3.28 -6.22
N ILE A 77 6.49 -3.28 -6.93
CA ILE A 77 5.51 -2.18 -6.91
C ILE A 77 4.18 -2.75 -6.42
N PHE A 78 3.62 -2.11 -5.40
CA PHE A 78 2.29 -2.39 -4.89
C PHE A 78 1.37 -1.19 -5.13
N ASP A 79 0.20 -1.45 -5.68
CA ASP A 79 -0.88 -0.47 -5.67
C ASP A 79 -1.39 -0.33 -4.23
N ILE A 80 -1.60 0.90 -3.78
CA ILE A 80 -2.21 1.14 -2.47
C ILE A 80 -3.73 0.95 -2.56
N ALA A 81 -4.31 0.33 -1.53
CA ALA A 81 -5.75 0.21 -1.38
C ALA A 81 -6.38 1.61 -1.16
N GLU A 82 -7.55 1.90 -1.74
CA GLU A 82 -8.12 3.26 -1.74
C GLU A 82 -8.40 3.74 -0.30
N GLU A 83 -8.80 2.83 0.59
CA GLU A 83 -9.05 3.11 2.01
C GLU A 83 -7.80 3.58 2.78
N SER A 84 -6.60 3.32 2.26
CA SER A 84 -5.33 3.71 2.88
C SER A 84 -4.83 5.09 2.45
N LYS A 85 -5.54 5.74 1.53
CA LYS A 85 -5.14 7.01 0.92
C LYS A 85 -5.04 8.15 1.92
N ASP A 86 -6.02 8.29 2.80
CA ASP A 86 -6.04 9.37 3.80
C ASP A 86 -4.89 9.24 4.78
N LEU A 87 -4.59 8.01 5.23
CA LEU A 87 -3.44 7.72 6.10
C LEU A 87 -2.12 8.15 5.45
N ILE A 88 -1.95 7.91 4.14
CA ILE A 88 -0.77 8.36 3.39
C ILE A 88 -0.72 9.89 3.30
N ILE A 89 -1.84 10.55 3.00
CA ILE A 89 -1.91 12.00 2.88
C ILE A 89 -1.56 12.67 4.21
N GLU A 90 -2.15 12.20 5.30
CA GLU A 90 -1.87 12.68 6.66
C GLU A 90 -0.39 12.51 7.00
N TYR A 91 0.18 11.33 6.71
CA TYR A 91 1.60 11.10 6.90
C TYR A 91 2.46 12.06 6.07
N LEU A 92 2.16 12.28 4.79
CA LEU A 92 2.98 13.13 3.90
C LEU A 92 2.87 14.63 4.24
N LYS A 93 1.75 15.08 4.81
CA LYS A 93 1.56 16.47 5.26
C LYS A 93 2.48 16.87 6.42
N ILE A 94 2.95 15.91 7.22
CA ILE A 94 3.88 16.18 8.32
C ILE A 94 5.23 16.66 7.75
N LYS A 95 5.70 17.82 8.19
CA LYS A 95 6.87 18.52 7.61
C LYS A 95 8.15 17.68 7.65
N GLU A 96 8.35 16.88 8.69
CA GLU A 96 9.55 16.06 8.88
C GLU A 96 9.50 14.74 8.10
N ASN A 97 8.33 14.35 7.59
CA ASN A 97 8.16 13.11 6.85
C ASN A 97 8.68 13.24 5.44
N ASN A 98 8.96 12.10 4.82
CA ASN A 98 9.38 11.98 3.42
C ASN A 98 8.76 10.72 2.81
N THR A 99 9.01 10.48 1.52
CA THR A 99 8.46 9.35 0.79
C THR A 99 9.11 8.01 1.16
N LYS A 100 10.30 7.99 1.75
CA LYS A 100 10.99 6.77 2.22
C LYS A 100 10.43 6.33 3.58
N VAL A 101 9.74 5.20 3.58
CA VAL A 101 8.95 4.74 4.73
C VAL A 101 9.08 3.23 4.95
N ILE A 102 8.67 2.80 6.13
CA ILE A 102 8.30 1.40 6.39
C ILE A 102 6.78 1.37 6.51
N ILE A 103 6.12 0.53 5.70
CA ILE A 103 4.68 0.29 5.77
C ILE A 103 4.45 -1.03 6.49
N GLU A 104 3.65 -0.99 7.54
CA GLU A 104 2.99 -2.19 8.07
C GLU A 104 1.61 -2.30 7.41
N GLY A 105 1.32 -3.42 6.79
CA GLY A 105 0.09 -3.58 6.02
C GLY A 105 -0.21 -5.00 5.56
N GLU A 106 -1.32 -5.14 4.85
CA GLU A 106 -1.89 -6.41 4.41
C GLU A 106 -2.04 -6.40 2.89
N ILE A 107 -1.78 -7.53 2.24
CA ILE A 107 -2.04 -7.68 0.80
C ILE A 107 -3.48 -8.19 0.62
N ILE A 108 -4.36 -7.32 0.14
CA ILE A 108 -5.76 -7.64 -0.12
C ILE A 108 -6.03 -7.39 -1.60
N ASN A 109 -6.46 -8.43 -2.33
CA ASN A 109 -6.76 -8.34 -3.77
C ASN A 109 -5.62 -7.72 -4.60
N LYS A 110 -4.36 -8.11 -4.32
CA LYS A 110 -3.13 -7.58 -4.94
C LYS A 110 -2.81 -6.10 -4.64
N LYS A 111 -3.54 -5.48 -3.72
CA LYS A 111 -3.27 -4.12 -3.23
C LYS A 111 -2.73 -4.17 -1.81
N LEU A 112 -1.88 -3.20 -1.48
CA LEU A 112 -1.36 -3.01 -0.13
C LEU A 112 -2.32 -2.12 0.64
N LYS A 113 -3.03 -2.69 1.60
CA LYS A 113 -3.76 -1.96 2.63
C LYS A 113 -2.79 -1.57 3.74
N VAL A 114 -2.57 -0.28 3.89
CA VAL A 114 -1.69 0.30 4.90
C VAL A 114 -2.40 0.33 6.24
N ILE A 115 -1.81 -0.31 7.25
CA ILE A 115 -2.25 -0.23 8.66
C ILE A 115 -1.47 0.88 9.37
N LYS A 116 -0.16 0.99 9.09
CA LYS A 116 0.72 1.96 9.77
C LYS A 116 1.86 2.39 8.86
N ILE A 117 2.28 3.63 9.01
CA ILE A 117 3.45 4.20 8.32
C ILE A 117 4.48 4.64 9.35
N LEU A 118 5.69 4.11 9.24
CA LEU A 118 6.83 4.47 10.07
C LEU A 118 7.87 5.25 9.24
N LYS A 119 8.42 6.29 9.85
CA LYS A 119 9.52 7.08 9.24
C LYS A 119 10.78 6.22 9.17
N CYS A 120 11.49 6.25 8.05
CA CYS A 120 12.87 5.76 8.02
C CYS A 120 13.80 6.74 8.76
N LYS A 121 14.69 6.23 9.63
CA LYS A 121 15.68 7.07 10.30
C LYS A 121 16.63 7.71 9.27
N LYS A 122 17.02 8.98 9.52
CA LYS A 122 18.04 9.69 8.71
C LYS A 122 19.35 8.89 8.80
N GLY A 123 19.82 8.34 7.67
CA GLY A 123 21.10 7.61 7.58
C GLY A 123 21.00 6.14 7.17
N GLU A 124 19.79 5.58 7.05
CA GLU A 124 19.54 4.23 6.51
C GLU A 124 18.98 4.24 5.08
#